data_AF-A0A812ZAY1-F1
#
_entry.id   AF-A0A812ZAY1-F1
#
_cell.length_a   1.000
_cell.length_b   1.000
_cell.length_c   1.000
_cell.angle_alpha   90.00
_cell.angle_beta   90.00
_cell.angle_gamma   90.00
#
_symmetry.space_group_name_H-M   'P 1'
#
loop_
_entity.id
_entity.type
_entity.pdbx_description
1 polymer ?
#
loop_
_entity_poly.entity_id
_entity_poly.type
_entity_poly.pdbx_seq_one_letter_code
_entity_poly.pdbx_strand_id
1 'polypeptide(L)'
;MAGASSAFTVLTWNTLAPVYFRQAGMRDETEASMRAAALARCEKICRVLAAAGADAVCLQEHWFDPEHQKVYEELAQKHGYRYESLQRSGWNCDGRSEDGIAILVKRETFDVVERHEVHFHAYGIPQDRVALLLCLSDRRRPRGSNLCFWCCVMRWFF
;
A
#
# COMPACT_ATOMS: atom_id res chain seq x y z
N MET A 1 -7.74 11.66 -35.86
CA MET A 1 -8.23 11.32 -34.50
C MET A 1 -7.02 11.23 -33.60
N ALA A 2 -6.83 12.20 -32.70
CA ALA A 2 -5.70 12.18 -31.77
C ALA A 2 -5.84 10.96 -30.85
N GLY A 3 -4.83 10.09 -30.82
CA GLY A 3 -4.83 8.91 -29.96
C GLY A 3 -5.00 9.34 -28.50
N ALA A 4 -6.00 8.80 -27.81
CA ALA A 4 -6.20 9.06 -26.40
C ALA A 4 -4.91 8.72 -25.64
N SER A 5 -4.36 9.69 -24.92
CA SER A 5 -3.16 9.49 -24.10
C SER A 5 -3.44 8.38 -23.09
N SER A 6 -2.72 7.27 -23.21
CA SER A 6 -2.82 6.14 -22.27
C SER A 6 -1.95 6.32 -21.03
N ALA A 7 -1.52 7.55 -20.74
CA ALA A 7 -0.73 7.83 -19.57
C ALA A 7 -1.56 7.61 -18.31
N PHE A 8 -0.92 7.08 -17.28
CA PHE A 8 -1.48 6.98 -15.93
C PHE A 8 -0.39 7.32 -14.93
N THR A 9 -0.80 7.60 -13.72
CA THR A 9 0.08 8.05 -12.65
C THR A 9 0.18 6.97 -11.58
N VAL A 10 1.42 6.74 -11.13
CA VAL A 10 1.71 5.82 -10.03
C VAL A 10 2.42 6.62 -8.94
N LEU A 11 1.91 6.55 -7.73
CA LEU A 11 2.55 7.08 -6.54
C LEU A 11 3.08 5.93 -5.70
N THR A 12 4.32 6.02 -5.25
CA THR A 12 4.89 5.09 -4.27
C THR A 12 5.32 5.86 -3.04
N TRP A 13 4.98 5.35 -1.85
CA TRP A 13 5.30 6.01 -0.59
C TRP A 13 5.47 4.98 0.54
N ASN A 14 6.66 4.97 1.16
CA ASN A 14 6.86 4.32 2.45
C ASN A 14 6.25 5.19 3.56
N THR A 15 5.17 4.71 4.18
CA THR A 15 4.38 5.46 5.15
C THR A 15 5.00 5.50 6.54
N LEU A 16 6.11 4.78 6.78
CA LEU A 16 6.77 4.62 8.07
C LEU A 16 5.77 4.14 9.14
N ALA A 17 5.66 2.83 9.33
CA ALA A 17 4.71 2.28 10.31
C ALA A 17 4.97 2.87 11.71
N PRO A 18 3.93 3.23 12.49
CA PRO A 18 4.11 3.82 13.83
C PRO A 18 5.02 3.03 14.77
N VAL A 19 5.11 1.70 14.60
CA VAL A 19 6.04 0.82 15.35
C VAL A 19 7.52 1.13 15.10
N TYR A 20 7.86 1.80 14.00
CA TYR A 20 9.23 2.19 13.67
C TYR A 20 9.52 3.66 13.98
N PHE A 21 8.49 4.47 14.24
CA PHE A 21 8.66 5.88 14.55
C PHE A 21 9.05 6.05 16.02
N ARG A 22 10.32 6.34 16.28
CA ARG A 22 10.85 6.66 17.62
C ARG A 22 11.04 8.15 17.76
N GLN A 23 10.46 8.74 18.81
CA GLN A 23 10.64 10.15 19.08
C GLN A 23 12.07 10.41 19.58
N ALA A 24 12.70 11.48 19.11
CA ALA A 24 14.07 11.81 19.50
C ALA A 24 14.16 11.98 21.02
N GLY A 25 14.97 11.15 21.68
CA GLY A 25 15.16 11.15 23.14
C GLY A 25 14.34 10.12 23.93
N MET A 26 13.36 9.45 23.30
CA MET A 26 12.52 8.42 23.92
C MET A 26 12.82 7.07 23.28
N ARG A 27 13.85 6.36 23.74
CA ARG A 27 14.30 5.10 23.13
C ARG A 27 13.25 3.98 23.20
N ASP A 28 12.36 4.05 24.20
CA ASP A 28 11.42 2.97 24.51
C ASP A 28 9.96 3.30 24.13
N GLU A 29 9.68 4.52 23.64
CA GLU A 29 8.34 4.92 23.20
C GLU A 29 8.29 5.09 21.68
N THR A 30 7.45 4.29 21.03
CA THR A 30 7.13 4.39 19.60
C THR A 30 5.85 5.18 19.40
N GLU A 31 5.62 5.74 18.21
CA GLU A 31 4.35 6.40 17.91
C GLU A 31 3.16 5.45 18.02
N ALA A 32 3.39 4.14 17.87
CA ALA A 32 2.36 3.11 18.08
C ALA A 32 1.77 3.14 19.51
N SER A 33 2.54 3.52 20.54
CA SER A 33 2.01 3.68 21.91
C SER A 33 1.15 4.95 22.06
N MET A 34 1.30 5.92 21.15
CA MET A 34 0.56 7.18 21.10
C MET A 34 -0.52 7.15 20.02
N ARG A 35 -1.55 6.32 20.23
CA ARG A 35 -2.61 6.03 19.23
C ARG A 35 -3.19 7.27 18.54
N ALA A 36 -3.47 8.33 19.28
CA ALA A 36 -4.00 9.58 18.72
C ALA A 36 -3.02 10.28 17.76
N ALA A 37 -1.71 10.24 18.06
CA ALA A 37 -0.68 10.81 17.20
C ALA A 37 -0.52 9.99 15.91
N ALA A 38 -0.46 8.67 16.03
CA ALA A 38 -0.40 7.73 14.90
C ALA A 38 -1.59 7.94 13.95
N LEU A 39 -2.81 8.00 14.49
CA LEU A 39 -4.03 8.22 13.71
C LEU A 39 -4.02 9.59 13.02
N ALA A 40 -3.63 10.66 13.73
CA ALA A 40 -3.54 11.99 13.16
C ALA A 40 -2.52 12.07 12.01
N ARG A 41 -1.41 11.31 12.08
CA ARG A 41 -0.45 11.21 10.98
C ARG A 41 -1.02 10.40 9.82
N CYS A 42 -1.69 9.29 10.09
CA CYS A 42 -2.37 8.46 9.10
C CYS A 42 -3.40 9.28 8.29
N GLU A 43 -4.23 10.08 8.96
CA GLU A 43 -5.17 10.97 8.29
C GLU A 43 -4.47 12.01 7.41
N LYS A 44 -3.35 12.60 7.87
CA LYS A 44 -2.57 13.55 7.06
C LYS A 44 -2.03 12.90 5.80
N ILE A 45 -1.47 11.68 5.91
CA ILE A 45 -1.03 10.90 4.75
C ILE A 45 -2.20 10.71 3.78
N CYS A 46 -3.35 10.25 4.27
CA CYS A 46 -4.53 10.04 3.43
C CYS A 46 -5.02 11.30 2.73
N ARG A 47 -4.95 12.48 3.37
CA ARG A 47 -5.24 13.77 2.72
C ARG A 47 -4.28 14.08 1.58
N VAL A 48 -2.99 13.78 1.74
CA VAL A 48 -1.99 13.97 0.67
C VAL A 48 -2.24 12.97 -0.47
N LEU A 49 -2.55 11.71 -0.18
CA LEU A 49 -2.89 10.70 -1.18
C LEU A 49 -4.14 11.11 -1.98
N ALA A 50 -5.18 11.60 -1.30
CA ALA A 50 -6.39 12.11 -1.94
C ALA A 50 -6.09 13.30 -2.86
N ALA A 51 -5.26 14.24 -2.42
CA ALA A 51 -4.88 15.42 -3.20
C ALA A 51 -4.01 15.05 -4.41
N ALA A 52 -3.12 14.06 -4.28
CA ALA A 52 -2.30 13.57 -5.38
C ALA A 52 -3.15 12.89 -6.47
N GLY A 53 -4.21 12.17 -6.07
CA GLY A 53 -5.20 11.63 -7.00
C GLY A 53 -4.64 10.66 -8.04
N ALA A 54 -3.55 9.96 -7.72
CA ALA A 54 -2.87 9.04 -8.65
C ALA A 54 -3.77 7.88 -9.08
N ASP A 55 -3.54 7.27 -10.25
CA ASP A 55 -4.32 6.12 -10.72
C ASP A 55 -4.03 4.84 -9.93
N ALA A 56 -2.78 4.69 -9.48
CA ALA A 56 -2.36 3.66 -8.55
C ALA A 56 -1.47 4.26 -7.44
N VAL A 57 -1.66 3.82 -6.21
CA VAL A 57 -0.88 4.22 -5.03
C VAL A 57 -0.31 2.97 -4.39
N CYS A 58 1.00 2.95 -4.17
CA CYS A 58 1.76 1.85 -3.61
C CYS A 58 2.34 2.26 -2.26
N LEU A 59 1.88 1.63 -1.18
CA LEU A 59 2.29 1.94 0.19
C LEU A 59 3.19 0.85 0.74
N GLN A 60 4.35 1.24 1.29
CA GLN A 60 5.22 0.38 2.09
C GLN A 60 5.16 0.76 3.56
N GLU A 61 5.43 -0.20 4.46
CA GLU A 61 5.28 -0.01 5.91
C GLU A 61 3.86 0.45 6.27
N HIS A 62 2.90 -0.15 5.57
CA HIS A 62 1.50 0.01 5.90
C HIS A 62 1.22 -0.75 7.20
N TRP A 63 0.76 -0.06 8.23
CA TRP A 63 0.53 -0.64 9.56
C TRP A 63 -0.85 -1.28 9.65
N PHE A 64 -0.87 -2.58 9.96
CA PHE A 64 -2.04 -3.43 10.11
C PHE A 64 -2.66 -3.31 11.52
N ASP A 65 -3.03 -2.09 11.89
CA ASP A 65 -3.90 -1.79 13.02
C ASP A 65 -5.34 -1.52 12.52
N PRO A 66 -6.39 -2.01 13.20
CA PRO A 66 -7.77 -1.85 12.72
C PRO A 66 -8.22 -0.41 12.49
N GLU A 67 -7.80 0.56 13.31
CA GLU A 67 -8.17 1.96 13.11
C GLU A 67 -7.41 2.57 11.94
N HIS A 68 -6.13 2.23 11.78
CA HIS A 68 -5.33 2.68 10.64
C HIS A 68 -5.90 2.16 9.33
N GLN A 69 -6.21 0.86 9.25
CA GLN A 69 -6.81 0.25 8.07
C GLN A 69 -8.13 0.93 7.70
N LYS A 70 -8.99 1.19 8.70
CA LYS A 70 -10.27 1.86 8.49
C LYS A 70 -10.11 3.23 7.81
N VAL A 71 -9.09 4.01 8.17
CA VAL A 71 -8.84 5.31 7.50
C VAL A 71 -8.49 5.14 6.01
N TYR A 72 -7.67 4.14 5.66
CA TYR A 72 -7.34 3.84 4.27
C TYR A 72 -8.53 3.26 3.49
N GLU A 73 -9.35 2.42 4.11
CA GLU A 73 -10.58 1.88 3.53
C GLU A 73 -11.60 3.00 3.24
N GLU A 74 -11.79 3.93 4.18
CA GLU A 74 -12.65 5.10 4.01
C GLU A 74 -12.13 6.02 2.90
N LEU A 75 -10.81 6.28 2.85
CA LEU A 75 -10.17 6.99 1.74
C LEU A 75 -10.48 6.29 0.41
N ALA A 76 -10.29 4.98 0.35
CA ALA A 76 -10.47 4.20 -0.86
C ALA A 76 -11.93 4.22 -1.33
N GLN A 77 -12.88 4.05 -0.42
CA GLN A 77 -14.31 4.13 -0.73
C GLN A 77 -14.68 5.53 -1.23
N LYS A 78 -14.27 6.57 -0.51
CA LYS A 78 -14.61 7.97 -0.82
C LYS A 78 -14.07 8.44 -2.17
N HIS A 79 -12.87 7.99 -2.55
CA HIS A 79 -12.18 8.43 -3.76
C HIS A 79 -12.17 7.39 -4.89
N GLY A 80 -12.98 6.34 -4.79
CA GLY A 80 -13.19 5.37 -5.87
C GLY A 80 -12.02 4.41 -6.10
N TYR A 81 -11.16 4.19 -5.11
CA TYR A 81 -10.10 3.20 -5.17
C TYR A 81 -10.58 1.82 -4.69
N ARG A 82 -10.06 0.77 -5.31
CA ARG A 82 -9.97 -0.57 -4.74
C ARG A 82 -8.74 -0.63 -3.83
N TYR A 83 -8.91 -1.15 -2.63
CA TYR A 83 -7.86 -1.30 -1.63
C TYR A 83 -7.43 -2.77 -1.55
N GLU A 84 -6.17 -3.04 -1.82
CA GLU A 84 -5.56 -4.36 -1.74
C GLU A 84 -4.36 -4.30 -0.80
N SER A 85 -4.22 -5.26 0.11
CA SER A 85 -3.12 -5.26 1.07
C SER A 85 -2.55 -6.65 1.29
N LEU A 86 -1.31 -6.69 1.79
CA LEU A 86 -0.63 -7.92 2.18
C LEU A 86 0.20 -7.64 3.44
N GLN A 87 -0.19 -8.29 4.53
CA GLN A 87 0.55 -8.25 5.79
C GLN A 87 1.76 -9.19 5.69
N ARG A 88 2.82 -8.83 6.39
CA ARG A 88 3.93 -9.73 6.64
C ARG A 88 3.50 -10.94 7.50
N SER A 89 4.23 -12.03 7.36
CA SER A 89 3.89 -13.33 7.96
C SER A 89 4.67 -13.64 9.25
N GLY A 90 5.78 -12.96 9.48
CA GLY A 90 6.74 -13.30 10.52
C GLY A 90 6.33 -12.80 11.91
N TRP A 91 6.86 -13.45 12.93
CA TRP A 91 6.77 -13.01 14.32
C TRP A 91 7.92 -12.04 14.63
N ASN A 92 7.63 -10.92 15.31
CA ASN A 92 8.61 -10.02 15.90
C ASN A 92 8.66 -10.24 17.43
N CYS A 93 9.46 -9.43 18.15
CA CYS A 93 9.64 -9.57 19.61
C CYS A 93 8.35 -9.36 20.42
N ASP A 94 7.36 -8.68 19.85
CA ASP A 94 6.13 -8.26 20.54
C ASP A 94 4.88 -8.99 20.03
N GLY A 95 5.00 -9.84 19.00
CA GLY A 95 3.85 -10.50 18.37
C GLY A 95 4.03 -10.79 16.88
N ARG A 96 2.93 -10.81 16.11
CA ARG A 96 3.01 -10.86 14.64
C ARG A 96 3.54 -9.54 14.10
N SER A 97 4.27 -9.59 12.98
CA SER A 97 4.65 -8.39 12.24
C SER A 97 3.41 -7.55 11.95
N GLU A 98 3.43 -6.32 12.45
CA GLU A 98 2.28 -5.44 12.39
C GLU A 98 2.24 -4.62 11.10
N ASP A 99 3.20 -4.77 10.20
CA ASP A 99 3.28 -3.99 8.98
C ASP A 99 3.32 -4.86 7.71
N GLY A 100 3.14 -4.21 6.58
CA GLY A 100 3.21 -4.83 5.27
C GLY A 100 3.10 -3.79 4.16
N ILE A 101 2.32 -4.12 3.15
CA ILE A 101 2.13 -3.30 1.95
C ILE A 101 0.65 -3.14 1.63
N ALA A 102 0.32 -2.04 0.98
CA ALA A 102 -1.00 -1.81 0.42
C ALA A 102 -0.91 -1.17 -0.96
N ILE A 103 -1.89 -1.45 -1.82
CA ILE A 103 -2.04 -0.86 -3.14
C ILE A 103 -3.47 -0.34 -3.25
N LEU A 104 -3.61 0.95 -3.57
CA LEU A 104 -4.89 1.56 -3.95
C LEU A 104 -4.93 1.72 -5.46
N VAL A 105 -5.99 1.24 -6.12
CA VAL A 105 -6.14 1.30 -7.58
C VAL A 105 -7.47 1.95 -7.95
N LYS A 106 -7.46 3.01 -8.76
CA LYS A 106 -8.70 3.68 -9.19
C LYS A 106 -9.57 2.74 -10.01
N ARG A 107 -10.80 2.50 -9.54
CA ARG A 107 -11.77 1.58 -10.19
C ARG A 107 -12.25 2.07 -11.56
N GLU A 108 -12.21 3.38 -11.78
CA GLU A 108 -12.55 4.01 -13.06
C GLU A 108 -11.45 3.85 -14.12
N THR A 109 -10.19 3.74 -13.68
CA THR A 109 -9.02 3.59 -14.56
C THR A 109 -8.70 2.12 -14.83
N PHE A 110 -8.72 1.28 -13.80
CA PHE A 110 -8.23 -0.10 -13.88
C PHE A 110 -9.19 -1.11 -13.25
N ASP A 111 -9.24 -2.30 -13.85
CA ASP A 111 -9.76 -3.51 -13.23
C ASP A 111 -8.59 -4.37 -12.73
N VAL A 112 -8.68 -4.90 -11.51
CA VAL A 112 -7.72 -5.89 -11.01
C VAL A 112 -8.12 -7.26 -11.55
N VAL A 113 -7.28 -7.82 -12.42
CA VAL A 113 -7.49 -9.12 -13.09
C VAL A 113 -6.92 -10.25 -12.25
N GLU A 114 -5.71 -10.07 -11.74
CA GLU A 114 -5.02 -11.06 -10.92
C GLU A 114 -4.36 -10.41 -9.72
N ARG A 115 -4.23 -11.19 -8.64
CA ARG A 115 -3.60 -10.81 -7.39
C ARG A 115 -2.67 -11.94 -6.98
N HIS A 116 -1.39 -11.63 -6.83
CA HIS A 116 -0.35 -12.58 -6.42
C HIS A 116 0.35 -12.07 -5.17
N GLU A 117 0.40 -12.91 -4.14
CA GLU A 117 1.15 -12.68 -2.92
C GLU A 117 2.48 -13.42 -3.01
N VAL A 118 3.58 -12.71 -2.74
CA VAL A 118 4.91 -13.29 -2.72
C VAL A 118 5.44 -13.15 -1.30
N HIS A 119 5.54 -14.29 -0.62
CA HIS A 119 6.24 -14.41 0.65
C HIS A 119 7.67 -14.89 0.37
N PHE A 120 8.67 -14.02 0.55
CA PHE A 120 10.03 -14.32 0.13
C PHE A 120 10.67 -15.50 0.89
N HIS A 121 10.19 -15.79 2.11
CA HIS A 121 10.61 -16.98 2.86
C HIS A 121 10.27 -18.30 2.15
N ALA A 122 9.21 -18.34 1.35
CA ALA A 122 8.86 -19.51 0.53
C ALA A 122 9.88 -19.79 -0.58
N TYR A 123 10.76 -18.81 -0.86
CA TYR A 123 11.80 -18.87 -1.89
C TYR A 123 13.21 -18.89 -1.28
N GLY A 124 13.35 -19.28 0.00
CA GLY A 124 14.65 -19.46 0.66
C GLY A 124 15.29 -18.16 1.17
N ILE A 125 14.59 -17.02 1.14
CA ILE A 125 15.06 -15.76 1.73
C ILE A 125 14.56 -15.71 3.18
N PRO A 126 15.44 -15.85 4.20
CA PRO A 126 15.02 -16.07 5.58
C PRO A 126 14.33 -14.86 6.22
N GLN A 127 14.50 -13.66 5.66
CA GLN A 127 13.84 -12.46 6.14
C GLN A 127 12.35 -12.51 5.79
N ASP A 128 11.51 -12.14 6.76
CA ASP A 128 10.07 -12.02 6.57
C ASP A 128 9.73 -10.78 5.73
N ARG A 129 9.89 -10.92 4.42
CA ARG A 129 9.59 -9.92 3.40
C ARG A 129 8.40 -10.42 2.59
N VAL A 130 7.59 -9.46 2.11
CA VAL A 130 6.44 -9.73 1.24
C VAL A 130 6.43 -8.79 0.04
N ALA A 131 5.82 -9.23 -1.06
CA ALA A 131 5.45 -8.39 -2.19
C ALA A 131 4.03 -8.73 -2.67
N LEU A 132 3.32 -7.72 -3.15
CA LEU A 132 1.96 -7.84 -3.68
C LEU A 132 2.02 -7.37 -5.13
N LEU A 133 1.60 -8.27 -6.03
CA LEU A 133 1.59 -8.04 -7.46
C LEU A 133 0.14 -8.07 -7.94
N LEU A 134 -0.27 -7.00 -8.61
CA LEU A 134 -1.58 -6.94 -9.26
C LEU A 134 -1.37 -6.90 -10.79
N CYS A 135 -2.02 -7.79 -11.55
CA CYS A 135 -2.25 -7.53 -12.97
C CYS A 135 -3.48 -6.63 -13.10
N LEU A 136 -3.29 -5.48 -13.73
CA LEU A 136 -4.34 -4.50 -14.00
C LEU A 136 -4.69 -4.47 -15.48
N SER A 137 -5.99 -4.38 -15.79
CA SER A 137 -6.54 -4.10 -17.11
C SER A 137 -6.98 -2.64 -17.20
N ASP A 138 -6.46 -1.89 -18.17
CA ASP A 138 -6.83 -0.48 -18.39
C ASP A 138 -8.22 -0.36 -19.03
N ARG A 139 -9.17 0.20 -18.28
CA ARG A 139 -10.58 0.37 -18.70
C ARG A 139 -10.75 1.41 -19.79
N ARG A 140 -9.77 2.30 -19.96
CA ARG A 140 -9.80 3.39 -20.96
C ARG A 140 -9.44 2.86 -22.35
N ARG A 141 -8.89 1.65 -22.45
CA ARG A 141 -8.52 1.02 -23.72
C ARG A 141 -9.66 0.16 -24.29
N PRO A 142 -9.79 0.07 -25.62
CA PRO A 142 -10.77 -0.82 -26.25
C PRO A 142 -10.51 -2.29 -25.88
N ARG A 143 -11.59 -3.03 -25.61
CA ARG A 143 -11.56 -4.47 -25.36
C ARG A 143 -10.88 -5.19 -26.54
N GLY A 144 -9.80 -5.93 -26.26
CA GLY A 144 -9.01 -6.65 -27.26
C GLY A 144 -7.53 -6.25 -27.33
N SER A 145 -7.13 -5.15 -26.69
CA SER A 145 -5.72 -4.78 -26.51
C SER A 145 -5.24 -5.20 -25.11
N ASN A 146 -4.82 -6.45 -24.97
CA ASN A 146 -4.34 -6.99 -23.68
C ASN A 146 -3.02 -6.33 -23.29
N LEU A 147 -3.07 -5.32 -22.41
CA LEU A 147 -1.92 -4.91 -21.62
C LEU A 147 -2.23 -5.26 -20.16
N CYS A 148 -1.65 -6.36 -19.66
CA CYS A 148 -1.52 -6.59 -18.22
C CYS A 148 -0.43 -5.63 -17.73
N PHE A 149 -0.79 -4.64 -16.92
CA PHE A 149 0.22 -3.87 -16.18
C PHE A 149 0.51 -4.58 -14.86
N TRP A 150 1.79 -4.82 -14.57
CA TRP A 150 2.24 -5.39 -13.30
C TRP A 150 2.56 -4.25 -12.34
N CYS A 151 1.70 -4.04 -11.35
CA CYS A 151 2.01 -3.16 -10.24
C CYS A 151 2.64 -4.01 -9.13
N CYS A 152 3.97 -3.91 -8.95
CA CYS A 152 4.70 -4.62 -7.91
C CYS A 152 5.15 -3.63 -6.83
N VAL A 153 4.79 -3.91 -5.58
CA VAL A 153 5.34 -3.20 -4.44
C VAL A 153 6.27 -4.14 -3.69
N MET A 154 7.57 -3.89 -3.82
CA MET A 154 8.59 -4.58 -3.04
C MET A 154 9.08 -3.66 -1.91
N ARG A 155 9.24 -4.23 -0.71
CA ARG A 155 10.03 -3.59 0.34
C ARG A 155 11.48 -4.04 0.22
N TRP A 156 12.38 -3.12 -0.10
CA TRP A 156 13.83 -3.26 -0.01
C TRP A 156 14.36 -2.21 0.96
N PHE A 157 14.72 -2.59 2.19
CA PHE A 157 15.71 -1.85 2.97
C PHE A 157 16.57 -2.83 3.80
N PHE A 158 17.82 -2.41 3.97
CA PHE A 158 19.05 -3.15 4.31
C PHE A 158 18.95 -4.05 5.55
#